data_AF-A0A1F4ESN3-F1
#
_entry.id   AF-A0A1F4ESN3-F1
#
_cell.length_a   1.000
_cell.length_b   1.000
_cell.length_c   1.000
_cell.angle_alpha   90.00
_cell.angle_beta   90.00
_cell.angle_gamma   90.00
#
_symmetry.space_group_name_H-M   'P 1'
#
loop_
_entity.id
_entity.type
_entity.pdbx_description
1 polymer ?
#
loop_
_entity_poly.entity_id
_entity_poly.type
_entity_poly.pdbx_seq_one_letter_code
_entity_poly.pdbx_strand_id
1 'polypeptide(L)'
;MGWLIRVVGALLLPALLWPPGALPQPEITLLERRGLTGAELGAAGAFTHRLHLTVVNVEGSGWTRERAIEALRETAAILGQCEISIAGAEWLTLSAPPGYLDFSTPAARELARRYPVARPAIYLVRDTRSRPAFDAEAIGRGNSRTRPEIADTVWITAATRDAGIVLAHELAHVLMDSGEHSDEPGNLMGDQTAAGRKALSAVQCERLRETGSGNGLLRR
;
A
#
# COMPACT_ATOMS: atom_id res chain seq x y z
N MET A 1 -30.08 42.71 76.55
CA MET A 1 -29.55 41.32 76.42
C MET A 1 -30.41 40.61 75.37
N GLY A 2 -30.13 40.54 74.07
CA GLY A 2 -28.89 40.70 73.32
C GLY A 2 -28.31 39.35 72.91
N TRP A 3 -28.97 38.60 72.02
CA TRP A 3 -28.40 37.39 71.39
C TRP A 3 -28.71 37.39 69.87
N LEU A 4 -27.64 37.58 69.08
CA LEU A 4 -27.60 37.52 67.62
C LEU A 4 -26.98 36.16 67.23
N ILE A 5 -27.72 35.32 66.51
CA ILE A 5 -27.19 34.08 65.91
C ILE A 5 -26.57 34.45 64.55
N ARG A 6 -25.26 34.23 64.41
CA ARG A 6 -24.53 34.34 63.14
C ARG A 6 -24.67 33.04 62.35
N VAL A 7 -25.23 33.13 61.13
CA VAL A 7 -25.18 32.06 60.13
C VAL A 7 -23.89 32.23 59.32
N VAL A 8 -23.01 31.23 59.39
CA VAL A 8 -21.79 31.15 58.55
C VAL A 8 -22.17 30.48 57.24
N GLY A 9 -22.22 31.25 56.15
CA GLY A 9 -22.39 30.73 54.81
C GLY A 9 -21.10 30.10 54.30
N ALA A 10 -21.11 28.78 54.10
CA ALA A 10 -20.04 28.07 53.41
C ALA A 10 -20.11 28.34 51.91
N LEU A 11 -19.12 29.07 51.38
CA LEU A 11 -18.90 29.25 49.95
C LEU A 11 -18.35 27.94 49.35
N LEU A 12 -19.20 27.19 48.66
CA LEU A 12 -18.82 26.10 47.77
C LEU A 12 -18.23 26.70 46.48
N LEU A 13 -16.91 26.65 46.35
CA LEU A 13 -16.22 26.90 45.07
C LEU A 13 -16.52 25.74 44.11
N PRO A 14 -17.07 25.99 42.91
CA PRO A 14 -17.17 24.96 41.89
C PRO A 14 -15.78 24.71 41.33
N ALA A 15 -15.22 23.53 41.62
CA ALA A 15 -14.05 23.03 40.91
C ALA A 15 -14.44 22.81 39.45
N LEU A 16 -14.00 23.73 38.57
CA LEU A 16 -14.07 23.58 37.12
C LEU A 16 -13.24 22.35 36.73
N LEU A 17 -13.91 21.22 36.58
CA LEU A 17 -13.40 20.01 35.93
C LEU A 17 -13.19 20.35 34.45
N TRP A 18 -12.00 20.85 34.10
CA TRP A 18 -11.58 20.82 32.71
C TRP A 18 -11.50 19.36 32.26
N PRO A 19 -12.18 18.98 31.16
CA PRO A 19 -11.96 17.67 30.58
C PRO A 19 -10.48 17.57 30.20
N PRO A 20 -9.80 16.44 30.47
CA PRO A 20 -8.46 16.24 29.96
C PRO A 20 -8.51 16.43 28.45
N GLY A 21 -7.83 17.47 27.96
CA GLY A 21 -7.74 17.74 26.54
C GLY A 21 -7.25 16.48 25.83
N ALA A 22 -8.03 16.00 24.86
CA ALA A 22 -7.59 14.92 23.99
C ALA A 22 -6.24 15.35 23.41
N LEU A 23 -5.18 14.60 23.73
CA LEU A 23 -3.87 14.83 23.14
C LEU A 23 -4.05 14.82 21.61
N PRO A 24 -3.43 15.77 20.88
CA PRO A 24 -3.51 15.78 19.43
C PRO A 24 -3.09 14.41 18.92
N GLN A 25 -3.98 13.72 18.21
CA GLN A 25 -3.63 12.43 17.64
C GLN A 25 -2.52 12.68 16.62
N PRO A 26 -1.43 11.89 16.65
CA PRO A 26 -0.36 12.05 15.69
C PRO A 26 -0.95 11.93 14.27
N GLU A 27 -0.73 12.98 13.47
CA GLU A 27 -1.39 13.19 12.19
C GLU A 27 -0.60 12.49 11.06
N ILE A 28 -1.30 12.09 10.00
CA ILE A 28 -0.65 11.58 8.78
C ILE A 28 -0.28 12.80 7.93
N THR A 29 1.00 12.97 7.63
CA THR A 29 1.50 14.17 6.92
C THR A 29 2.31 13.76 5.69
N LEU A 30 2.03 14.39 4.55
CA LEU A 30 2.85 14.26 3.35
C LEU A 30 4.17 15.03 3.55
N LEU A 31 5.29 14.32 3.53
CA LEU A 31 6.62 14.91 3.62
C LEU A 31 7.19 15.24 2.23
N GLU A 32 6.92 14.38 1.25
CA GLU A 32 7.49 14.51 -0.08
C GLU A 32 6.54 13.94 -1.13
N ARG A 33 6.45 14.62 -2.28
CA ARG A 33 5.80 14.13 -3.50
C ARG A 33 6.75 14.31 -4.67
N ARG A 34 6.91 13.25 -5.47
CA ARG A 34 7.79 13.25 -6.64
C ARG A 34 7.22 12.38 -7.75
N GLY A 35 7.31 12.84 -9.00
CA GLY A 35 7.07 11.99 -10.16
C GLY A 35 8.30 11.15 -10.51
N LEU A 36 8.07 9.88 -10.84
CA LEU A 36 9.02 8.97 -11.47
C LEU A 36 8.58 8.70 -12.90
N THR A 37 9.48 8.91 -13.84
CA THR A 37 9.24 8.66 -15.26
C THR A 37 9.38 7.18 -15.60
N GLY A 38 8.74 6.72 -16.68
CA GLY A 38 8.94 5.36 -17.18
C GLY A 38 10.42 5.06 -17.48
N ALA A 39 11.21 6.04 -17.94
CA ALA A 39 12.64 5.89 -18.18
C ALA A 39 13.41 5.60 -16.88
N GLU A 40 13.09 6.30 -15.78
CA GLU A 40 13.67 5.99 -14.45
C GLU A 40 13.32 4.58 -13.98
N LEU A 41 12.15 4.06 -14.39
CA LEU A 41 11.63 2.73 -14.06
C LEU A 41 12.00 1.65 -15.08
N GLY A 42 12.90 1.94 -16.03
CA GLY A 42 13.42 0.95 -16.97
C GLY A 42 12.47 0.59 -18.11
N ALA A 43 11.44 1.40 -18.37
CA ALA A 43 10.58 1.21 -19.54
C ALA A 43 11.39 1.40 -20.83
N ALA A 44 11.62 0.32 -21.55
CA ALA A 44 12.29 0.30 -22.85
C ALA A 44 11.52 -0.60 -23.81
N GLY A 45 11.20 -0.09 -25.00
CA GLY A 45 10.49 -0.82 -26.05
C GLY A 45 9.08 -0.32 -26.33
N ALA A 46 8.43 -0.97 -27.31
CA ALA A 46 7.03 -0.73 -27.66
C ALA A 46 6.14 -1.65 -26.82
N PHE A 47 5.23 -1.04 -26.05
CA PHE A 47 4.26 -1.73 -25.20
C PHE A 47 2.85 -1.32 -25.62
N THR A 48 1.90 -2.25 -25.53
CA THR A 48 0.50 -2.01 -25.90
C THR A 48 -0.32 -1.48 -24.73
N HIS A 49 0.18 -1.61 -23.50
CA HIS A 49 -0.50 -1.18 -22.29
C HIS A 49 0.43 -0.39 -21.36
N ARG A 50 -0.15 0.57 -20.65
CA ARG A 50 0.53 1.50 -19.74
C ARG A 50 -0.10 1.40 -18.35
N LEU A 51 0.76 1.12 -17.38
CA LEU A 51 0.46 1.11 -15.95
C LEU A 51 1.04 2.38 -15.32
N HIS A 52 0.20 3.12 -14.60
CA HIS A 52 0.63 4.21 -13.73
C HIS A 52 0.43 3.80 -12.28
N LEU A 53 1.43 4.04 -11.44
CA LEU A 53 1.42 3.62 -10.04
C LEU A 53 1.44 4.83 -9.11
N THR A 54 0.94 4.64 -7.89
CA THR A 54 1.36 5.46 -6.75
C THR A 54 2.17 4.58 -5.80
N VAL A 55 3.32 5.07 -5.34
CA VAL A 55 4.19 4.40 -4.37
C VAL A 55 4.17 5.22 -3.11
N VAL A 56 3.61 4.65 -2.04
CA VAL A 56 3.50 5.26 -0.72
C VAL A 56 4.56 4.67 0.18
N ASN A 57 5.58 5.48 0.51
CA ASN A 57 6.58 5.16 1.51
C ASN A 57 6.16 5.74 2.87
N VAL A 58 5.94 4.89 3.87
CA VAL A 58 5.75 5.36 5.24
C VAL A 58 7.13 5.63 5.84
N GLU A 59 7.40 6.85 6.28
CA GLU A 59 8.65 7.24 6.94
C GLU A 59 8.93 6.31 8.12
N GLY A 60 10.14 5.74 8.20
CA GLY A 60 10.49 4.75 9.21
C GLY A 60 10.07 3.31 8.88
N SER A 61 9.55 3.05 7.67
CA SER A 61 9.27 1.69 7.17
C SER A 61 10.54 0.84 7.04
N GLY A 62 11.72 1.45 6.90
CA GLY A 62 12.96 0.74 6.58
C GLY A 62 13.16 0.48 5.09
N TRP A 63 12.22 0.89 4.23
CA TRP A 63 12.44 0.96 2.79
C TRP A 63 13.34 2.14 2.44
N THR A 64 14.34 1.89 1.60
CA THR A 64 15.07 2.95 0.90
C THR A 64 14.44 3.17 -0.47
N ARG A 65 14.57 4.40 -0.98
CA ARG A 65 14.08 4.75 -2.31
C ARG A 65 14.77 3.92 -3.39
N GLU A 66 16.07 3.74 -3.26
CA GLU A 66 16.90 3.01 -4.21
C GLU A 66 16.43 1.56 -4.35
N ARG A 67 16.17 0.89 -3.21
CA ARG A 67 15.65 -0.47 -3.20
C ARG A 67 14.25 -0.57 -3.81
N ALA A 68 13.37 0.37 -3.52
CA ALA A 68 12.02 0.39 -4.08
C ALA A 68 12.03 0.64 -5.60
N ILE A 69 12.88 1.56 -6.08
CA ILE A 69 13.06 1.81 -7.51
C ILE A 69 13.63 0.57 -8.21
N GLU A 70 14.58 -0.12 -7.61
CA GLU A 70 15.12 -1.36 -8.16
C GLU A 70 14.05 -2.46 -8.26
N ALA A 71 13.25 -2.63 -7.20
CA ALA A 71 12.11 -3.55 -7.23
C ALA A 71 11.14 -3.20 -8.36
N LEU A 72 10.80 -1.91 -8.54
CA LEU A 72 9.92 -1.46 -9.63
C LEU A 72 10.51 -1.72 -11.01
N ARG A 73 11.83 -1.56 -11.20
CA ARG A 73 12.51 -1.87 -12.47
C ARG A 73 12.46 -3.35 -12.81
N GLU A 74 12.75 -4.20 -11.83
CA GLU A 74 12.63 -5.65 -12.02
C GLU A 74 11.17 -6.06 -12.28
N THR A 75 10.21 -5.47 -11.57
CA THR A 75 8.78 -5.67 -11.86
C THR A 75 8.41 -5.23 -13.27
N ALA A 76 8.89 -4.06 -13.73
CA ALA A 76 8.65 -3.57 -15.08
C ALA A 76 9.19 -4.54 -16.14
N ALA A 77 10.37 -5.11 -15.92
CA ALA A 77 10.95 -6.11 -16.81
C ALA A 77 10.09 -7.39 -16.87
N ILE A 78 9.57 -7.86 -15.73
CA ILE A 78 8.72 -9.04 -15.66
C ILE A 78 7.38 -8.80 -16.37
N LEU A 79 6.67 -7.71 -16.05
CA LEU A 79 5.38 -7.38 -16.67
C LEU A 79 5.52 -7.02 -18.16
N GLY A 80 6.70 -6.57 -18.59
CA GLY A 80 7.01 -6.30 -19.98
C GLY A 80 6.86 -7.52 -20.89
N GLN A 81 6.99 -8.75 -20.38
CA GLN A 81 6.68 -10.00 -21.10
C GLN A 81 5.24 -10.02 -21.62
N CYS A 82 4.33 -9.31 -20.95
CA CYS A 82 2.92 -9.20 -21.30
C CYS A 82 2.58 -7.90 -22.04
N GLU A 83 3.58 -7.20 -22.59
CA GLU A 83 3.43 -5.90 -23.26
C GLU A 83 2.85 -4.79 -22.36
N ILE A 84 3.07 -4.89 -21.05
CA ILE A 84 2.67 -3.88 -20.06
C ILE A 84 3.91 -3.09 -19.64
N SER A 85 3.86 -1.78 -19.84
CA SER A 85 4.88 -0.85 -19.35
C SER A 85 4.45 -0.18 -18.06
N ILE A 86 5.37 -0.02 -17.11
CA ILE A 86 5.20 0.97 -16.03
C ILE A 86 5.56 2.34 -16.60
N ALA A 87 4.55 3.10 -17.03
CA ALA A 87 4.74 4.36 -17.74
C ALA A 87 5.20 5.50 -16.83
N GLY A 88 4.97 5.37 -15.52
CA GLY A 88 5.45 6.27 -14.49
C GLY A 88 4.83 5.93 -13.13
N ALA A 89 5.37 6.54 -12.09
CA ALA A 89 4.82 6.42 -10.75
C ALA A 89 4.82 7.76 -10.01
N GLU A 90 3.83 8.01 -9.17
CA GLU A 90 3.88 9.07 -8.17
C GLU A 90 4.47 8.51 -6.88
N TRP A 91 5.61 9.02 -6.43
CA TRP A 91 6.21 8.70 -5.15
C TRP A 91 5.71 9.66 -4.07
N LEU A 92 5.22 9.10 -2.97
CA LEU A 92 4.74 9.84 -1.80
C LEU A 92 5.47 9.33 -0.55
N THR A 93 6.09 10.21 0.22
CA THR A 93 6.62 9.88 1.55
C THR A 93 5.68 10.44 2.61
N LEU A 94 5.13 9.59 3.48
CA LEU A 94 4.20 9.97 4.54
C LEU A 94 4.86 9.79 5.91
N SER A 95 4.81 10.81 6.77
CA SER A 95 4.97 10.60 8.20
C SER A 95 3.65 10.13 8.78
N ALA A 96 3.69 9.08 9.60
CA ALA A 96 2.50 8.51 10.21
C ALA A 96 2.79 7.94 11.61
N PRO A 97 1.77 7.82 12.47
CA PRO A 97 1.91 7.16 13.76
C PRO A 97 2.49 5.73 13.64
N PRO A 98 3.23 5.22 14.64
CA PRO A 98 3.86 3.90 14.57
C PRO A 98 2.92 2.74 14.23
N GLY A 99 1.62 2.86 14.55
CA GLY A 99 0.60 1.84 14.25
C GLY A 99 0.34 1.62 12.75
N TYR A 100 0.81 2.50 11.87
CA TYR A 100 0.71 2.41 10.41
C TYR A 100 2.00 1.90 9.74
N LEU A 101 3.08 1.72 10.51
CA LEU A 101 4.33 1.18 9.98
C LEU A 101 4.20 -0.30 9.61
N ASP A 102 3.31 -1.04 10.28
CA ASP A 102 3.09 -2.45 9.99
C ASP A 102 1.72 -2.66 9.37
N PHE A 103 1.67 -3.45 8.29
CA PHE A 103 0.43 -3.80 7.65
C PHE A 103 -0.51 -4.52 8.62
N SER A 104 -1.76 -4.07 8.64
CA SER A 104 -2.90 -4.79 9.16
C SER A 104 -4.12 -4.26 8.45
N THR A 105 -5.13 -5.10 8.19
CA THR A 105 -6.34 -4.62 7.50
C THR A 105 -6.95 -3.38 8.20
N PRO A 106 -7.11 -3.31 9.53
CA PRO A 106 -7.66 -2.10 10.17
C PRO A 106 -6.83 -0.84 9.93
N ALA A 107 -5.50 -0.89 10.13
CA ALA A 107 -4.63 0.26 9.95
C ALA A 107 -4.50 0.68 8.48
N ALA A 108 -4.38 -0.29 7.56
CA ALA A 108 -4.33 -0.05 6.13
C ALA A 108 -5.60 0.66 5.63
N ARG A 109 -6.77 0.18 6.07
CA ARG A 109 -8.05 0.81 5.77
C ARG A 109 -8.13 2.24 6.29
N GLU A 110 -7.68 2.47 7.52
CA GLU A 110 -7.69 3.81 8.09
C GLU A 110 -6.73 4.77 7.37
N LEU A 111 -5.50 4.32 7.07
CA LEU A 111 -4.52 5.09 6.31
C LEU A 111 -5.08 5.50 4.93
N ALA A 112 -5.59 4.53 4.17
CA ALA A 112 -6.12 4.79 2.83
C ALA A 112 -7.39 5.67 2.83
N ARG A 113 -8.19 5.67 3.90
CA ARG A 113 -9.32 6.60 4.06
C ARG A 113 -8.87 8.01 4.40
N ARG A 114 -7.88 8.16 5.28
CA ARG A 114 -7.37 9.47 5.71
C ARG A 114 -6.51 10.12 4.62
N TYR A 115 -5.82 9.32 3.82
CA TYR A 115 -4.95 9.78 2.75
C TYR A 115 -5.19 8.97 1.46
N PRO A 116 -6.28 9.25 0.71
CA PRO A 116 -6.56 8.55 -0.53
C PRO A 116 -5.54 8.90 -1.60
N VAL A 117 -5.13 7.89 -2.37
CA VAL A 117 -4.15 8.02 -3.47
C VAL A 117 -4.71 7.42 -4.76
N ALA A 118 -4.11 7.78 -5.90
CA ALA A 118 -4.42 7.13 -7.17
C ALA A 118 -4.05 5.65 -7.12
N ARG A 119 -4.77 4.84 -7.91
CA ARG A 119 -4.66 3.38 -7.93
C ARG A 119 -4.29 2.88 -9.33
N PRO A 120 -3.57 1.75 -9.46
CA PRO A 120 -3.11 0.89 -8.36
C PRO A 120 -1.98 1.50 -7.52
N ALA A 121 -1.97 1.20 -6.22
CA ALA A 121 -1.02 1.78 -5.26
C ALA A 121 -0.19 0.72 -4.53
N ILE A 122 1.08 1.02 -4.30
CA ILE A 122 2.03 0.16 -3.58
C ILE A 122 2.39 0.87 -2.28
N TYR A 123 2.16 0.20 -1.16
CA TYR A 123 2.51 0.68 0.18
C TYR A 123 3.75 -0.05 0.68
N LEU A 124 4.80 0.72 0.90
CA LEU A 124 6.06 0.27 1.46
C LEU A 124 5.99 0.40 2.98
N VAL A 125 5.84 -0.74 3.65
CA VAL A 125 5.65 -0.84 5.10
C VAL A 125 6.82 -1.58 5.75
N ARG A 126 6.95 -1.45 7.06
CA ARG A 126 7.99 -2.11 7.85
C ARG A 126 7.80 -3.62 7.91
N ASP A 127 6.64 -4.04 8.41
CA ASP A 127 6.33 -5.44 8.66
C ASP A 127 4.82 -5.69 8.50
N THR A 128 4.34 -6.87 8.87
CA THR A 128 2.94 -7.26 8.88
C THR A 128 2.51 -7.77 10.26
N ARG A 129 1.32 -7.34 10.69
CA ARG A 129 0.60 -7.89 11.85
C ARG A 129 -0.46 -8.91 11.44
N SER A 130 -0.59 -9.20 10.14
CA SER A 130 -1.47 -10.27 9.66
C SER A 130 -1.01 -11.64 10.16
N ARG A 131 -1.97 -12.56 10.25
CA ARG A 131 -1.74 -13.97 10.59
C ARG A 131 -2.52 -14.82 9.59
N PRO A 132 -1.85 -15.66 8.76
CA PRO A 132 -0.39 -15.81 8.67
C PRO A 132 0.33 -14.52 8.23
N ALA A 133 1.63 -14.43 8.57
CA ALA A 133 2.46 -13.29 8.18
C ALA A 133 2.96 -13.49 6.76
N PHE A 134 2.67 -12.55 5.89
CA PHE A 134 3.14 -12.51 4.50
C PHE A 134 4.08 -11.34 4.27
N ASP A 135 5.09 -11.55 3.44
CA ASP A 135 6.04 -10.50 3.04
C ASP A 135 5.37 -9.44 2.15
N ALA A 136 4.31 -9.81 1.45
CA ALA A 136 3.47 -8.91 0.69
C ALA A 136 2.02 -9.38 0.65
N GLU A 137 1.08 -8.46 0.39
CA GLU A 137 -0.33 -8.79 0.22
C GLU A 137 -0.96 -7.94 -0.89
N ALA A 138 -1.46 -8.60 -1.94
CA ALA A 138 -2.31 -8.03 -2.97
C ALA A 138 -3.78 -7.94 -2.52
N ILE A 139 -4.34 -6.74 -2.64
CA ILE A 139 -5.75 -6.46 -2.36
C ILE A 139 -6.44 -6.06 -3.67
N GLY A 140 -6.94 -7.05 -4.40
CA GLY A 140 -7.77 -6.88 -5.59
C GLY A 140 -9.25 -6.63 -5.25
N ARG A 141 -10.06 -6.30 -6.25
CA ARG A 141 -11.50 -6.00 -6.07
C ARG A 141 -12.28 -7.22 -5.59
N GLY A 142 -11.90 -8.41 -6.05
CA GLY A 142 -12.50 -9.69 -5.67
C GLY A 142 -12.38 -9.98 -4.17
N ASN A 143 -11.25 -9.62 -3.55
CA ASN A 143 -10.96 -9.88 -2.13
C ASN A 143 -11.16 -8.66 -1.21
N SER A 144 -11.66 -7.54 -1.75
CA SER A 144 -11.82 -6.27 -1.02
C SER A 144 -13.26 -5.76 -0.93
N ARG A 145 -14.28 -6.57 -1.23
CA ARG A 145 -15.69 -6.12 -1.27
C ARG A 145 -16.16 -5.42 0.01
N THR A 146 -15.69 -5.86 1.18
CA THR A 146 -16.01 -5.26 2.49
C THR A 146 -14.98 -4.23 2.97
N ARG A 147 -13.93 -4.00 2.18
CA ARG A 147 -12.80 -3.10 2.44
C ARG A 147 -12.36 -2.32 1.18
N PRO A 148 -13.30 -1.64 0.46
CA PRO A 148 -13.04 -1.00 -0.83
C PRO A 148 -11.99 0.14 -0.77
N GLU A 149 -11.74 0.70 0.41
CA GLU A 149 -10.72 1.72 0.64
C GLU A 149 -9.29 1.24 0.38
N ILE A 150 -9.04 -0.07 0.40
CA ILE A 150 -7.73 -0.67 0.08
C ILE A 150 -7.77 -1.55 -1.17
N ALA A 151 -8.83 -1.49 -1.97
CA ALA A 151 -8.87 -2.17 -3.27
C ALA A 151 -7.80 -1.62 -4.22
N ASP A 152 -7.31 -2.48 -5.11
CA ASP A 152 -6.25 -2.22 -6.08
C ASP A 152 -4.94 -1.73 -5.40
N THR A 153 -4.58 -2.36 -4.27
CA THR A 153 -3.34 -2.03 -3.54
C THR A 153 -2.45 -3.25 -3.31
N VAL A 154 -1.15 -3.01 -3.23
CA VAL A 154 -0.15 -3.98 -2.76
C VAL A 154 0.52 -3.41 -1.53
N TRP A 155 0.68 -4.23 -0.49
CA TRP A 155 1.40 -3.86 0.74
C TRP A 155 2.61 -4.77 0.86
N ILE A 156 3.82 -4.21 0.94
CA ILE A 156 5.08 -4.98 0.91
C ILE A 156 5.99 -4.58 2.07
N THR A 157 6.51 -5.57 2.79
CA THR A 157 7.35 -5.36 3.98
C THR A 157 8.80 -5.05 3.62
N ALA A 158 9.52 -4.38 4.50
CA ALA A 158 10.94 -4.09 4.28
C ALA A 158 11.81 -5.35 4.37
N ALA A 159 11.31 -6.46 4.92
CA ALA A 159 12.06 -7.72 5.00
C ALA A 159 12.00 -8.54 3.69
N THR A 160 11.13 -8.19 2.74
CA THR A 160 10.91 -8.96 1.51
C THR A 160 12.19 -9.15 0.71
N ARG A 161 12.58 -10.41 0.52
CA ARG A 161 13.65 -10.80 -0.41
C ARG A 161 13.11 -10.85 -1.84
N ASP A 162 13.99 -10.65 -2.83
CA ASP A 162 13.61 -10.65 -4.25
C ASP A 162 12.41 -9.73 -4.54
N ALA A 163 12.44 -8.52 -3.96
CA ALA A 163 11.29 -7.63 -3.88
C ALA A 163 10.65 -7.30 -5.23
N GLY A 164 11.42 -7.24 -6.33
CA GLY A 164 10.88 -6.98 -7.65
C GLY A 164 10.04 -8.14 -8.20
N ILE A 165 10.41 -9.39 -7.87
CA ILE A 165 9.63 -10.59 -8.20
C ILE A 165 8.36 -10.64 -7.37
N VAL A 166 8.48 -10.44 -6.06
CA VAL A 166 7.32 -10.43 -5.15
C VAL A 166 6.34 -9.34 -5.57
N LEU A 167 6.81 -8.14 -5.84
CA LEU A 167 5.97 -7.05 -6.29
C LEU A 167 5.30 -7.33 -7.63
N ALA A 168 6.00 -7.98 -8.57
CA ALA A 168 5.40 -8.39 -9.84
C ALA A 168 4.30 -9.44 -9.63
N HIS A 169 4.51 -10.41 -8.75
CA HIS A 169 3.53 -11.43 -8.37
C HIS A 169 2.27 -10.78 -7.77
N GLU A 170 2.43 -9.89 -6.79
CA GLU A 170 1.29 -9.21 -6.16
C GLU A 170 0.55 -8.29 -7.13
N LEU A 171 1.27 -7.54 -7.98
CA LEU A 171 0.62 -6.73 -9.01
C LEU A 171 -0.10 -7.59 -10.04
N ALA A 172 0.39 -8.79 -10.34
CA ALA A 172 -0.30 -9.70 -11.23
C ALA A 172 -1.62 -10.20 -10.62
N HIS A 173 -1.66 -10.49 -9.32
CA HIS A 173 -2.91 -10.76 -8.59
C HIS A 173 -3.90 -9.60 -8.69
N VAL A 174 -3.44 -8.35 -8.50
CA VAL A 174 -4.27 -7.15 -8.61
C VAL A 174 -4.80 -6.96 -10.04
N LEU A 175 -3.94 -7.06 -11.05
CA LEU A 175 -4.29 -6.80 -12.45
C LEU A 175 -5.19 -7.88 -13.04
N MET A 176 -5.04 -9.15 -12.63
CA MET A 176 -5.94 -10.24 -13.01
C MET A 176 -7.19 -10.34 -12.14
N ASP A 177 -7.27 -9.57 -11.05
CA ASP A 177 -8.27 -9.67 -9.98
C ASP A 177 -8.52 -11.13 -9.54
N SER A 178 -7.43 -11.86 -9.29
CA SER A 178 -7.44 -13.30 -9.02
C SER A 178 -6.45 -13.66 -7.92
N GLY A 179 -6.81 -14.63 -7.07
CA GLY A 179 -5.90 -15.26 -6.11
C GLY A 179 -5.38 -16.63 -6.56
N GLU A 180 -5.58 -16.99 -7.83
CA GLU A 180 -5.14 -18.27 -8.37
C GLU A 180 -3.62 -18.30 -8.54
N HIS A 181 -3.04 -19.45 -8.19
CA HIS A 181 -1.64 -19.76 -8.42
C HIS A 181 -1.47 -20.81 -9.53
N SER A 182 -0.24 -20.95 -10.03
CA SER A 182 0.15 -21.88 -11.08
C SER A 182 1.27 -22.81 -10.61
N ASP A 183 1.10 -24.11 -10.85
CA ASP A 183 2.12 -25.13 -10.57
C ASP A 183 3.19 -25.24 -11.69
N GLU A 184 3.04 -24.48 -12.78
CA GLU A 184 3.99 -24.49 -13.88
C GLU A 184 5.41 -24.10 -13.43
N PRO A 185 6.45 -24.87 -13.80
CA PRO A 185 7.82 -24.56 -13.42
C PRO A 185 8.25 -23.16 -13.86
N GLY A 186 8.78 -22.38 -12.91
CA GLY A 186 9.27 -21.02 -13.17
C GLY A 186 8.18 -19.95 -13.37
N ASN A 187 6.91 -20.32 -13.21
CA ASN A 187 5.80 -19.37 -13.31
C ASN A 187 5.82 -18.37 -12.15
N LEU A 188 5.62 -17.09 -12.48
CA LEU A 188 5.56 -15.98 -11.52
C LEU A 188 4.47 -16.22 -10.48
N MET A 189 3.33 -16.79 -10.90
CA MET A 189 2.16 -17.03 -10.06
C MET A 189 2.25 -18.33 -9.26
N GLY A 190 3.44 -18.90 -9.01
CA GLY A 190 3.56 -20.04 -8.11
C GLY A 190 3.29 -19.67 -6.65
N ASP A 191 2.79 -20.62 -5.85
CA ASP A 191 2.46 -20.46 -4.40
C ASP A 191 3.59 -19.87 -3.54
N GLN A 192 4.83 -19.97 -4.01
CA GLN A 192 6.00 -19.38 -3.35
C GLN A 192 6.74 -18.51 -4.36
N THR A 193 7.13 -17.31 -3.95
CA THR A 193 8.01 -16.47 -4.74
C THR A 193 9.45 -16.99 -4.63
N ALA A 194 10.18 -16.99 -5.74
CA ALA A 194 11.57 -17.43 -5.78
C ALA A 194 12.31 -16.74 -6.93
N ALA A 195 13.63 -16.56 -6.80
CA ALA A 195 14.47 -15.89 -7.79
C ALA A 195 14.29 -16.38 -9.26
N GLY A 196 13.96 -17.66 -9.46
CA GLY A 196 13.73 -18.25 -10.78
C GLY A 196 12.27 -18.21 -11.29
N ARG A 197 11.32 -17.72 -10.49
CA ARG A 197 9.89 -17.69 -10.81
C ARG A 197 9.50 -16.34 -11.38
N LYS A 198 9.78 -16.14 -12.68
CA LYS A 198 9.60 -14.86 -13.38
C LYS A 198 8.73 -14.96 -14.63
N ALA A 199 8.36 -16.16 -15.07
CA ALA A 199 7.64 -16.35 -16.32
C ALA A 199 6.14 -16.13 -16.15
N LEU A 200 5.51 -15.49 -17.13
CA LEU A 200 4.05 -15.43 -17.24
C LEU A 200 3.63 -16.18 -18.50
N SER A 201 2.62 -17.04 -18.39
CA SER A 201 2.08 -17.76 -19.54
C SER A 201 1.30 -16.81 -20.46
N ALA A 202 1.08 -17.20 -21.71
CA ALA A 202 0.31 -16.40 -22.65
C ALA A 202 -1.11 -16.08 -22.13
N VAL A 203 -1.75 -17.08 -21.48
CA VAL A 203 -3.07 -16.94 -20.86
C VAL A 203 -3.06 -15.94 -19.70
N GLN A 204 -2.02 -15.99 -18.86
CA GLN A 204 -1.86 -15.01 -17.78
C GLN A 204 -1.64 -13.59 -18.34
N CYS A 205 -0.81 -13.44 -19.37
CA CYS A 205 -0.59 -12.15 -20.01
C CYS A 205 -1.85 -11.57 -20.65
N GLU A 206 -2.67 -12.39 -21.31
CA GLU A 206 -3.96 -11.96 -21.84
C GLU A 206 -4.89 -11.49 -20.72
N ARG A 207 -5.05 -12.30 -19.66
CA ARG A 207 -5.89 -11.96 -18.51
C ARG A 207 -5.42 -10.68 -17.81
N LEU A 208 -4.12 -10.48 -17.63
CA LEU A 208 -3.56 -9.25 -17.08
C LEU A 208 -4.00 -8.02 -17.87
N ARG A 209 -3.89 -8.07 -19.20
CA ARG A 209 -4.27 -6.94 -20.07
C ARG A 209 -5.77 -6.72 -20.09
N GLU A 210 -6.56 -7.78 -20.24
CA GLU A 210 -8.02 -7.69 -20.34
C GLU A 210 -8.65 -7.23 -19.03
N THR A 211 -8.37 -7.92 -17.91
CA THR A 211 -8.93 -7.57 -16.61
C THR A 211 -8.38 -6.24 -16.11
N GLY A 212 -7.08 -5.98 -16.27
CA GLY A 212 -6.46 -4.72 -15.87
C GLY A 212 -7.05 -3.53 -16.64
N SER A 213 -7.29 -3.66 -17.94
CA SER A 213 -7.94 -2.61 -18.75
C SER A 213 -9.42 -2.46 -18.42
N GLY A 214 -10.15 -3.58 -18.27
CA GLY A 214 -11.56 -3.58 -17.88
C GLY A 214 -11.80 -2.93 -16.52
N ASN A 215 -10.84 -3.08 -15.60
CA ASN A 215 -10.84 -2.44 -14.29
C ASN A 215 -10.31 -1.00 -14.32
N GLY A 216 -9.78 -0.52 -15.44
CA GLY A 216 -9.22 0.83 -15.59
C GLY A 216 -7.85 1.02 -14.94
N LEU A 217 -7.16 -0.07 -14.59
CA LEU A 217 -5.80 -0.07 -14.02
C LEU A 217 -4.73 0.04 -15.12
N LEU A 218 -5.06 -0.38 -16.35
CA LEU A 218 -4.22 -0.26 -17.54
C LEU A 218 -4.87 0.65 -18.58
N ARG A 219 -4.04 1.38 -19.33
CA ARG A 219 -4.43 2.17 -20.51
C ARG A 219 -3.75 1.62 -21.75
N ARG A 220 -4.42 1.60 -22.89
CA ARG A 220 -3.78 1.34 -24.19
C ARG A 220 -3.07 2.57 -24.69
#